data_AF-A0A1G1HH84-F1
#
_entry.id   AF-A0A1G1HH84-F1
#
_cell.length_a   1.000
_cell.length_b   1.000
_cell.length_c   1.000
_cell.angle_alpha   90.00
_cell.angle_beta   90.00
_cell.angle_gamma   90.00
#
_symmetry.space_group_name_H-M   'P 1'
#
loop_
_entity.id
_entity.type
_entity.pdbx_description
1 polymer ?
#
loop_
_entity_poly.entity_id
_entity_poly.type
_entity_poly.pdbx_seq_one_letter_code
_entity_poly.pdbx_strand_id
1 'polypeptide(L)' 'MDIVRRNAATALGQIQDARAVESLIPALKDKDAIVRINAVTALGEIGKPAVESLIVNIPD' A
#
# COMPACT_ATOMS: atom_id res chain seq x y z
N MET A 1 13.75 10.43 -2.96
CA MET A 1 13.86 8.98 -2.75
C MET A 1 13.89 8.75 -1.26
N ASP A 2 12.81 8.22 -0.70
CA ASP A 2 12.79 7.82 0.71
C ASP A 2 12.73 6.29 0.79
N ILE A 3 13.89 5.67 1.07
CA ILE A 3 14.02 4.22 1.15
C ILE A 3 13.21 3.63 2.31
N VAL A 4 12.96 4.41 3.37
CA VAL A 4 12.25 3.93 4.56
C VAL A 4 10.79 3.67 4.21
N ARG A 5 10.13 4.61 3.51
CA ARG A 5 8.72 4.44 3.11
C ARG A 5 8.54 3.30 2.10
N ARG A 6 9.48 3.16 1.16
CA ARG A 6 9.48 2.06 0.19
C ARG A 6 9.53 0.70 0.89
N ASN A 7 10.49 0.54 1.80
CA ASN A 7 10.70 -0.70 2.54
C ASN A 7 9.55 -0.98 3.50
N ALA A 8 8.98 0.06 4.13
CA ALA A 8 7.81 -0.08 4.99
C ALA A 8 6.61 -0.61 4.20
N ALA A 9 6.30 -0.05 3.03
CA ALA A 9 5.21 -0.54 2.18
C ALA A 9 5.43 -2.01 1.77
N THR A 10 6.64 -2.37 1.33
CA THR A 10 6.97 -3.76 0.99
C THR A 10 6.82 -4.70 2.19
N ALA A 11 7.34 -4.32 3.36
CA ALA A 11 7.26 -5.15 4.56
C ALA A 11 5.80 -5.37 5.01
N LEU A 12 4.96 -4.33 4.94
CA LEU A 12 3.54 -4.45 5.27
C LEU A 12 2.80 -5.41 4.33
N GLY A 13 3.13 -5.40 3.03
CA GLY A 13 2.62 -6.37 2.06
C GLY A 13 3.01 -7.81 2.41
N GLN A 14 4.28 -8.04 2.72
CA GLN A 14 4.80 -9.35 3.11
C GLN A 14 4.21 -9.89 4.41
N ILE A 15 3.89 -9.00 5.36
CA ILE A 15 3.25 -9.36 6.63
C ILE A 15 1.78 -9.80 6.41
N GLN A 16 1.11 -9.27 5.38
CA GLN A 16 -0.28 -9.60 5.02
C GLN A 16 -1.32 -9.40 6.14
N ASP A 17 -1.03 -8.50 7.10
CA ASP A 17 -1.96 -8.17 8.17
C ASP A 17 -2.98 -7.14 7.67
N ALA A 18 -4.27 -7.45 7.82
CA ALA A 18 -5.36 -6.56 7.42
C ALA A 18 -5.28 -5.16 8.08
N ARG A 19 -4.65 -5.03 9.25
CA ARG A 19 -4.42 -3.75 9.93
C ARG A 19 -3.52 -2.81 9.13
N ALA A 20 -2.74 -3.32 8.18
CA ALA A 20 -1.89 -2.52 7.31
C ALA A 20 -2.66 -1.78 6.21
N VAL A 21 -3.93 -2.13 5.95
CA VAL A 21 -4.70 -1.53 4.86
C VAL A 21 -4.82 -0.02 5.06
N GLU A 22 -5.25 0.45 6.23
CA GLU A 22 -5.42 1.89 6.50
C GLU A 22 -4.13 2.70 6.34
N SER A 23 -2.99 2.12 6.73
CA SER A 23 -1.69 2.80 6.62
C SER A 23 -1.11 2.81 5.20
N LEU A 24 -1.52 1.87 4.35
CA LEU A 24 -1.11 1.81 2.94
C LEU A 24 -1.93 2.72 2.02
N ILE A 25 -3.16 3.11 2.40
CA ILE A 25 -4.01 3.97 1.57
C ILE A 25 -3.36 5.34 1.26
N PRO A 26 -2.80 6.10 2.22
CA PRO A 26 -2.11 7.36 1.91
C PRO A 26 -0.90 7.17 0.97
N ALA A 27 -0.25 6.00 1.01
CA ALA A 27 0.92 5.70 0.19
C ALA A 27 0.59 5.56 -1.31
N LEU A 28 -0.69 5.31 -1.66
CA LEU A 28 -1.17 5.36 -3.05
C LEU A 28 -1.00 6.75 -3.69
N LYS A 29 -0.93 7.81 -2.88
CA LYS A 29 -0.76 9.21 -3.31
C LYS A 29 0.63 9.77 -3.01
N ASP A 30 1.60 8.91 -2.64
CA ASP A 30 2.96 9.37 -2.34
C ASP A 30 3.61 10.00 -3.58
N LYS A 31 4.39 11.06 -3.36
CA LYS A 31 5.17 11.73 -4.40
C LYS A 31 6.19 10.81 -5.07
N ASP A 32 6.70 9.82 -4.33
CA ASP A 32 7.64 8.82 -4.84
C ASP A 32 6.90 7.68 -5.54
N ALA A 33 7.12 7.54 -6.85
CA ALA A 33 6.44 6.52 -7.66
C ALA A 33 6.69 5.08 -7.17
N ILE A 34 7.85 4.80 -6.58
CA ILE A 34 8.15 3.47 -6.05
C ILE A 34 7.32 3.19 -4.78
N VAL A 35 7.05 4.21 -3.97
CA VAL A 35 6.17 4.06 -2.80
C VAL A 35 4.75 3.74 -3.27
N ARG A 36 4.25 4.41 -4.31
CA ARG A 36 2.93 4.11 -4.89
C ARG A 36 2.84 2.67 -5.41
N ILE A 37 3.84 2.23 -6.18
CA ILE A 37 3.90 0.85 -6.70
C ILE A 37 3.90 -0.15 -5.54
N ASN A 38 4.77 0.05 -4.54
CA ASN A 38 4.87 -0.86 -3.40
C ASN A 38 3.56 -0.90 -2.59
N ALA A 39 2.86 0.23 -2.46
CA ALA A 39 1.57 0.29 -1.78
C ALA A 39 0.49 -0.51 -2.52
N VAL A 40 0.40 -0.37 -3.84
CA VAL A 40 -0.53 -1.17 -4.66
C VAL A 40 -0.20 -2.66 -4.56
N THR A 41 1.08 -3.03 -4.69
CA THR A 41 1.53 -4.42 -4.54
C THR A 41 1.18 -4.97 -3.16
N ALA A 42 1.49 -4.23 -2.09
CA ALA A 42 1.21 -4.65 -0.73
C ALA A 42 -0.29 -4.84 -0.44
N LEU A 43 -1.14 -3.95 -0.94
CA LEU A 43 -2.59 -4.10 -0.84
C LEU A 43 -3.08 -5.33 -1.62
N GLY A 44 -2.48 -5.62 -2.77
CA GLY A 44 -2.74 -6.87 -3.53
C GLY A 44 -2.32 -8.13 -2.76
N GLU A 45 -1.18 -8.10 -2.08
CA GLU A 45 -0.67 -9.20 -1.24
C GLU A 45 -1.55 -9.44 -0.01
N ILE A 46 -2.08 -8.39 0.62
CA ILE A 46 -3.05 -8.49 1.72
C ILE A 46 -4.37 -9.14 1.24
N GLY A 47 -4.78 -8.87 0.00
CA GLY A 47 -5.91 -9.54 -0.63
C GLY A 47 -7.28 -9.01 -0.19
N LYS A 48 -8.22 -9.92 0.13
CA LYS A 48 -9.64 -9.57 0.37
C LYS A 48 -9.87 -8.38 1.31
N PRO A 49 -9.15 -8.21 2.43
CA PRO A 49 -9.31 -7.05 3.31
C PRO A 49 -9.01 -5.69 2.66
N ALA A 50 -8.20 -5.66 1.60
CA ALA A 50 -7.81 -4.43 0.92
C ALA A 50 -8.77 -4.02 -0.21
N VAL A 51 -9.66 -4.92 -0.66
CA VAL A 51 -10.49 -4.73 -1.86
C VAL A 51 -11.41 -3.52 -1.74
N GLU A 52 -12.13 -3.40 -0.64
CA GLU A 52 -13.06 -2.30 -0.42
C GLU A 52 -12.31 -0.95 -0.37
N SER A 53 -11.22 -0.89 0.39
CA SER A 53 -10.41 0.31 0.51
C SER A 53 -9.76 0.71 -0.82
N LEU A 54 -9.36 -0.25 -1.66
CA LEU A 54 -8.85 0.02 -3.01
C LEU A 54 -9.91 0.64 -3.91
N ILE A 55 -11.12 0.08 -3.96
CA ILE A 55 -12.21 0.61 -4.80
C ILE A 55 -12.50 2.08 -4.47
N VAL A 56 -12.44 2.46 -3.20
CA VAL A 56 -12.75 3.83 -2.74
C VAL A 56 -11.59 4.80 -2.95
N ASN A 57 -10.34 4.33 -2.98
CA ASN A 57 -9.14 5.20 -2.90
C ASN A 57 -8.19 5.10 -4.09
N ILE A 58 -8.48 4.30 -5.11
CA ILE A 58 -7.74 4.33 -6.37
C ILE A 58 -7.82 5.77 -6.92
N PRO A 59 -6.68 6.45 -7.12
CA PRO A 59 -6.67 7.72 -7.81
C PRO A 59 -7.08 7.51 -9.28
N ASP A 60 -7.87 8.45 -9.82
CA ASP A 60 -8.26 8.50 -11.23
C ASP A 60 -7.06 8.40 -12.21
#